data_AF-D6XTI9-F1
#
_entry.id   AF-D6XTI9-F1
#
_cell.length_a   1.000
_cell.length_b   1.000
_cell.length_c   1.000
_cell.angle_alpha   90.00
_cell.angle_beta   90.00
_cell.angle_gamma   90.00
#
_symmetry.space_group_name_H-M   'P 1'
#
loop_
_entity.id
_entity.type
_entity.pdbx_description
1 polymer ?
#
loop_
_entity_poly.entity_id
_entity_poly.type
_entity_poly.pdbx_seq_one_letter_code
_entity_poly.pdbx_strand_id
1 'polypeptide(L)' 'MKSFDIFTFMLAILGTAGLTGVGISMAEGSWLLFFTSVLLTVAVFVGGISRKRKLST' A
#
# COMPACT_ATOMS: atom_id res chain seq x y z
N MET A 1 -8.18 -19.18 13.26
CA MET A 1 -7.43 -18.11 12.56
C MET A 1 -5.96 -18.33 12.84
N LYS A 2 -5.21 -18.87 11.87
CA LYS A 2 -3.75 -19.07 12.02
C LYS A 2 -3.11 -17.69 12.26
N SER A 3 -2.07 -17.66 13.10
CA SER A 3 -1.38 -16.48 13.66
C SER A 3 -1.45 -15.18 12.86
N PHE A 4 -1.52 -14.06 13.59
CA PHE A 4 -1.50 -12.72 13.03
C PHE A 4 -0.33 -12.52 12.06
N ASP A 5 -0.64 -12.30 10.78
CA ASP A 5 0.35 -12.01 9.75
C ASP A 5 0.69 -10.51 9.76
N ILE A 6 1.67 -10.16 10.59
CA ILE A 6 2.17 -8.79 10.77
C ILE A 6 2.54 -8.12 9.43
N PHE A 7 3.06 -8.88 8.46
CA PHE A 7 3.45 -8.30 7.18
C PHE A 7 2.25 -7.96 6.31
N THR A 8 1.23 -8.82 6.29
CA THR A 8 -0.03 -8.53 5.59
C THR A 8 -0.72 -7.32 6.23
N PHE A 9 -0.62 -7.20 7.56
CA PHE A 9 -1.09 -6.03 8.29
C PHE A 9 -0.32 -4.75 7.94
N MET A 10 1.02 -4.80 7.88
CA MET A 10 1.82 -3.65 7.46
C MET A 10 1.54 -3.24 6.02
N LEU A 11 1.35 -4.19 5.10
CA LEU A 11 0.93 -3.90 3.74
C LEU A 11 -0.43 -3.21 3.70
N ALA A 12 -1.39 -3.63 4.52
CA ALA A 12 -2.69 -2.96 4.61
C ALA A 12 -2.59 -1.51 5.12
N ILE A 13 -1.78 -1.26 6.15
CA ILE A 13 -1.53 0.10 6.66
C ILE A 13 -0.88 0.97 5.58
N LEU A 14 0.20 0.48 4.96
CA LEU A 14 0.92 1.22 3.92
C LEU A 14 0.04 1.49 2.69
N GLY A 15 -0.83 0.55 2.31
CA GLY A 15 -1.79 0.73 1.23
C GLY A 15 -2.82 1.80 1.55
N THR A 16 -3.32 1.81 2.80
CA THR A 16 -4.25 2.84 3.29
C THR A 16 -3.58 4.21 3.33
N ALA A 17 -2.33 4.29 3.79
CA ALA A 17 -1.54 5.52 3.79
C ALA A 17 -1.27 6.02 2.37
N GLY A 18 -0.95 5.13 1.43
CA GLY A 18 -0.76 5.47 0.02
C GLY A 18 -2.04 6.05 -0.61
N LEU A 19 -3.19 5.39 -0.43
CA LEU A 19 -4.47 5.89 -0.95
C LEU A 19 -4.88 7.21 -0.32
N THR A 20 -4.70 7.36 0.99
CA THR A 20 -4.96 8.63 1.69
C THR A 20 -4.03 9.73 1.18
N GLY A 21 -2.75 9.42 0.97
CA GLY A 21 -1.75 10.34 0.42
C GLY A 21 -2.10 10.81 -1.00
N VAL A 22 -2.67 9.94 -1.83
CA VAL A 22 -3.19 10.34 -3.16
C VAL A 22 -4.31 11.37 -2.99
N GLY A 23 -5.26 11.14 -2.09
CA GLY A 23 -6.32 12.12 -1.80
C GLY A 23 -5.77 13.47 -1.29
N ILE A 24 -4.82 13.44 -0.37
CA ILE A 24 -4.15 14.64 0.16
C ILE A 24 -3.42 15.38 -0.96
N SER A 25 -2.69 14.68 -1.83
CA SER A 25 -1.94 15.31 -2.91
C SER A 25 -2.82 16.03 -3.93
N MET A 26 -4.03 15.52 -4.18
CA MET A 26 -5.03 16.19 -5.03
C MET A 26 -5.56 17.46 -4.36
N ALA A 27 -5.75 17.44 -3.04
CA ALA A 27 -6.21 18.60 -2.28
C ALA A 27 -5.13 19.69 -2.16
N GLU A 28 -3.86 19.31 -2.02
CA GLU A 28 -2.73 20.24 -1.95
C GLU A 28 -2.26 20.72 -3.34
N GLY A 29 -2.55 19.97 -4.41
CA GLY A 29 -2.03 20.22 -5.76
C GLY A 29 -0.53 19.88 -5.93
N SER A 30 0.03 19.11 -4.99
CA SER A 30 1.46 18.75 -4.98
C SER A 30 1.74 17.49 -5.79
N TRP A 31 2.39 17.67 -6.93
CA TRP A 31 2.83 16.57 -7.80
C TRP A 31 3.78 15.60 -7.09
N LEU A 32 4.65 16.11 -6.21
CA LEU A 32 5.61 15.29 -5.49
C LEU A 32 4.92 14.32 -4.52
N LEU A 33 3.91 14.79 -3.78
CA LEU A 33 3.09 13.93 -2.93
C LEU A 33 2.27 12.93 -3.76
N PHE A 34 1.78 13.34 -4.93
CA PHE A 34 1.02 12.46 -5.80
C PHE A 34 1.88 11.29 -6.27
N PHE A 35 3.06 11.56 -6.85
CA PHE A 35 3.94 10.49 -7.37
C PHE A 35 4.42 9.55 -6.27
N THR A 36 4.80 10.09 -5.11
CA THR A 36 5.24 9.26 -3.98
C THR A 36 4.12 8.39 -3.41
N SER A 37 2.90 8.93 -3.31
CA SER A 37 1.73 8.19 -2.83
C SER A 37 1.26 7.11 -3.81
N VAL A 38 1.28 7.42 -5.11
CA VAL A 38 0.99 6.44 -6.18
C VAL A 38 2.03 5.32 -6.18
N LEU A 39 3.31 5.67 -6.10
CA LEU A 39 4.40 4.69 -6.07
C LEU A 39 4.29 3.77 -4.85
N LEU A 40 3.99 4.34 -3.66
CA LEU A 40 3.75 3.56 -2.45
C LEU A 40 2.57 2.62 -2.62
N THR A 41 1.46 3.10 -3.18
CA THR A 41 0.24 2.30 -3.41
C THR A 41 0.51 1.13 -4.36
N VAL A 42 1.23 1.37 -5.46
CA VAL A 42 1.61 0.32 -6.43
C VAL A 42 2.56 -0.69 -5.79
N ALA A 43 3.58 -0.24 -5.07
CA ALA A 43 4.55 -1.11 -4.40
C ALA A 43 3.87 -2.05 -3.39
N VAL A 44 2.93 -1.50 -2.60
CA VAL A 44 2.14 -2.29 -1.64
C VAL A 44 1.23 -3.29 -2.37
N PHE A 45 0.58 -2.89 -3.45
CA PHE A 45 -0.31 -3.78 -4.21
C PHE A 45 0.44 -4.97 -4.80
N VAL A 46 1.59 -4.72 -5.44
CA VAL A 46 2.46 -5.76 -6.00
C VAL A 46 3.04 -6.65 -4.88
N GLY A 47 3.44 -6.05 -3.76
CA GLY A 47 3.91 -6.78 -2.57
C GLY A 47 2.83 -7.69 -1.98
N GLY A 48 1.59 -7.20 -1.89
CA GLY A 48 0.42 -7.95 -1.43
C GLY A 48 0.09 -9.14 -2.32
N ILE A 49 0.08 -8.96 -3.65
CA ILE A 49 -0.12 -10.06 -4.60
C ILE A 49 0.99 -11.10 -4.49
N SER A 50 2.23 -10.66 -4.40
CA SER A 50 3.40 -11.55 -4.28
C SER A 50 3.33 -12.38 -2.99
N ARG A 51 2.93 -11.77 -1.86
CA ARG A 51 2.73 -12.48 -0.60
C ARG A 51 1.57 -13.45 -0.66
N LYS A 52 0.44 -13.06 -1.27
CA LYS A 52 -0.70 -13.95 -1.50
C LYS A 52 -0.29 -15.20 -2.30
N ARG A 53 0.53 -15.05 -3.34
CA ARG A 53 1.05 -16.17 -4.13
C ARG A 53 1.92 -17.11 -3.30
N LYS A 54 2.83 -16.57 -2.47
CA LYS A 54 3.69 -17.37 -1.58
C LYS A 54 2.92 -18.16 -0.53
N LEU A 55 1.84 -17.60 0.02
CA LEU A 55 1.00 -18.28 1.02
C LEU A 55 0.03 -19.31 0.42
N SER A 56 -0.19 -19.25 -0.89
CA SER A 56 -1.08 -20.14 -1.64
C SER A 56 -0.34 -21.31 -2.32
N THR A 57 0.99 -21.35 -2.24
CA THR A 57 1.85 -22.45 -2.71
C THR A 57 2.30 -23.24 -1.50
#